data_AF-A0A6M5UK36-F1
#
_entry.id   AF-A0A6M5UK36-F1
#
_cell.length_a   1.000
_cell.length_b   1.000
_cell.length_c   1.000
_cell.angle_alpha   90.00
_cell.angle_beta   90.00
_cell.angle_gamma   90.00
#
_symmetry.space_group_name_H-M   'P 1'
#
loop_
_entity.id
_entity.type
_entity.pdbx_description
1 polymer ?
#
loop_
_entity_poly.entity_id
_entity_poly.type
_entity_poly.pdbx_seq_one_letter_code
_entity_poly.pdbx_strand_id
1 'polypeptide(L)'
;MPWLRARTADALGSAVRRARQVAGLSQDELARRASTSRPTVSRLERGSAVATSTLLDVATACGYELVLVPRGARLTVTTGTSDGES
;
A
#
# COMPACT_ATOMS: atom_id res chain seq x y z
N MET A 1 8.52 -3.43 -7.82
CA MET A 1 7.83 -3.18 -6.53
C MET A 1 7.71 -4.49 -5.76
N PRO A 2 8.05 -4.58 -4.46
CA PRO A 2 7.90 -5.81 -3.70
C PRO A 2 6.42 -6.16 -3.53
N TRP A 3 6.10 -7.45 -3.47
CA TRP A 3 4.78 -7.89 -3.04
C TRP A 3 4.63 -7.74 -1.52
N LEU A 4 3.46 -7.27 -1.08
CA LEU A 4 3.16 -7.03 0.33
C LEU A 4 1.90 -7.79 0.72
N ARG A 5 1.94 -8.45 1.87
CA ARG A 5 0.80 -9.21 2.40
C ARG A 5 0.48 -8.76 3.81
N ALA A 6 -0.78 -8.45 4.05
CA ALA A 6 -1.30 -8.11 5.36
C ALA A 6 -2.52 -8.98 5.69
N ARG A 7 -2.63 -9.40 6.96
CA ARG A 7 -3.79 -10.14 7.50
C ARG A 7 -4.35 -9.53 8.79
N THR A 8 -3.70 -8.47 9.29
CA THR A 8 -4.04 -7.72 10.50
C THR A 8 -3.85 -6.25 10.21
N ALA A 9 -4.44 -5.38 11.03
CA ALA A 9 -4.27 -3.93 10.89
C ALA A 9 -2.80 -3.50 11.05
N ASP A 10 -2.06 -4.06 12.00
CA ASP A 10 -0.62 -3.77 12.19
C ASP A 10 0.23 -4.19 11.00
N ALA A 11 -0.05 -5.37 10.44
CA ALA A 11 0.62 -5.86 9.23
C ALA A 11 0.27 -4.99 8.02
N LEU A 12 -0.96 -4.49 7.93
CA LEU A 12 -1.41 -3.60 6.87
C LEU A 12 -0.73 -2.23 6.98
N GLY A 13 -0.64 -1.65 8.18
CA GLY A 13 0.10 -0.41 8.41
C GLY A 13 1.58 -0.54 8.06
N SER A 14 2.20 -1.66 8.44
CA SER A 14 3.59 -1.97 8.08
C SER A 14 3.78 -2.12 6.57
N ALA A 15 2.83 -2.76 5.87
CA ALA A 15 2.83 -2.88 4.41
C ALA A 15 2.71 -1.49 3.75
N VAL A 16 1.77 -0.64 4.19
CA VAL A 16 1.62 0.73 3.68
C VAL A 16 2.90 1.54 3.89
N ARG A 17 3.52 1.45 5.07
CA ARG A 17 4.80 2.11 5.34
C ARG A 17 5.89 1.65 4.37
N ARG A 18 5.99 0.35 4.11
CA ARG A 18 6.95 -0.23 3.15
C ARG A 18 6.66 0.26 1.73
N ALA A 19 5.39 0.25 1.31
CA ALA A 19 4.95 0.74 0.00
C ALA A 19 5.38 2.21 -0.20
N ARG A 20 5.12 3.07 0.79
CA ARG A 20 5.55 4.47 0.78
C ARG A 20 7.07 4.61 0.62
N GLN A 21 7.84 3.84 1.40
CA GLN A 21 9.30 3.88 1.36
C GLN A 21 9.86 3.45 0.00
N VAL A 22 9.27 2.42 -0.62
CA VAL A 22 9.62 1.98 -1.97
C VAL A 22 9.29 3.05 -3.02
N ALA A 23 8.19 3.78 -2.82
CA ALA A 23 7.82 4.92 -3.67
C ALA A 23 8.68 6.18 -3.41
N GLY A 24 9.62 6.16 -2.45
CA GLY A 24 10.49 7.29 -2.13
C GLY A 24 9.77 8.48 -1.49
N LEU A 25 8.58 8.28 -0.92
CA LEU A 25 7.75 9.37 -0.41
C LEU A 25 7.97 9.59 1.10
N SER A 26 7.93 10.84 1.56
CA SER A 26 7.74 11.15 2.98
C SER A 26 6.28 10.95 3.39
N GLN A 27 5.99 10.91 4.70
CA GLN A 27 4.60 10.84 5.17
C GLN A 27 3.78 12.06 4.73
N ASP A 28 4.40 13.25 4.68
CA ASP A 28 3.76 14.49 4.22
C ASP A 28 3.47 14.44 2.72
N GLU A 29 4.42 13.95 1.92
CA GLU A 29 4.23 13.81 0.47
C GLU A 29 3.13 12.79 0.15
N LEU A 30 3.13 11.64 0.83
CA LEU A 30 2.05 10.67 0.69
C LEU A 30 0.69 11.25 1.09
N ALA A 31 0.64 11.99 2.21
CA ALA A 31 -0.60 12.62 2.67
C ALA A 31 -1.17 13.58 1.61
N ARG A 32 -0.32 14.41 0.99
CA ARG A 32 -0.72 15.30 -0.10
C ARG A 32 -1.27 14.53 -1.30
N ARG A 33 -0.56 13.49 -1.76
CA ARG A 33 -0.98 12.69 -2.91
C ARG A 33 -2.30 11.95 -2.68
N ALA A 34 -2.53 11.51 -1.45
CA ALA A 34 -3.74 10.79 -1.04
C ALA A 34 -4.84 11.72 -0.48
N SER A 35 -4.74 13.04 -0.68
CA SER A 35 -5.72 14.03 -0.21
C SER A 35 -6.11 13.86 1.27
N THR A 36 -5.13 13.55 2.12
CA THR A 36 -5.31 13.32 3.56
C THR A 36 -4.27 14.09 4.39
N SER A 37 -4.24 13.86 5.69
CA SER A 37 -3.30 14.51 6.62
C SER A 37 -2.15 13.59 7.03
N ARG A 38 -0.97 14.17 7.29
CA ARG A 38 0.20 13.43 7.80
C ARG A 38 -0.10 12.66 9.09
N PRO A 39 -0.85 13.19 10.09
CA PRO A 39 -1.26 12.38 11.25
C PRO A 39 -2.11 11.16 10.88
N THR A 40 -2.98 11.27 9.87
CA THR A 40 -3.76 10.13 9.39
C THR A 40 -2.90 9.07 8.71
N VAL A 41 -1.94 9.47 7.87
CA VAL A 41 -0.92 8.55 7.32
C VAL A 41 -0.13 7.89 8.45
N SER A 42 0.32 8.66 9.43
CA SER A 42 1.08 8.17 10.57
C SER A 42 0.30 7.15 11.42
N ARG A 43 -0.99 7.39 11.64
CA ARG A 43 -1.91 6.45 12.31
C ARG A 43 -2.10 5.17 11.50
N LEU A 44 -2.34 5.30 10.19
CA LEU A 44 -2.47 4.15 9.28
C LEU A 44 -1.20 3.29 9.29
N GLU A 45 -0.01 3.89 9.20
CA GLU A 45 1.27 3.16 9.24
C GLU A 45 1.53 2.43 10.56
N ARG A 46 0.85 2.82 11.64
CA ARG A 46 0.87 2.14 12.95
C ARG A 46 -0.28 1.16 13.14
N GLY A 47 -1.05 0.86 12.10
CA GLY A 47 -2.18 -0.08 12.17
C GLY A 47 -3.43 0.48 12.86
N SER A 48 -3.50 1.79 13.12
CA SER A 48 -4.71 2.41 13.67
C SER A 48 -5.82 2.49 12.62
N ALA A 49 -7.06 2.38 13.08
CA ALA A 49 -8.23 2.51 12.21
C ALA A 49 -8.29 3.89 11.52
N VAL A 50 -8.50 3.85 10.21
CA VAL A 50 -8.79 4.99 9.34
C VAL A 50 -9.96 4.63 8.42
N ALA A 51 -10.53 5.62 7.73
CA ALA A 51 -11.55 5.32 6.73
C ALA A 51 -10.98 4.41 5.63
N THR A 52 -11.76 3.42 5.20
CA THR A 52 -11.36 2.50 4.13
C THR A 52 -11.01 3.25 2.84
N SER A 53 -11.72 4.33 2.51
CA SER A 53 -11.38 5.22 1.39
C SER A 53 -9.96 5.77 1.51
N THR A 54 -9.59 6.32 2.66
CA THR A 54 -8.23 6.84 2.90
C THR A 54 -7.16 5.76 2.74
N LEU A 55 -7.42 4.53 3.18
CA LEU A 55 -6.50 3.41 2.96
C LEU A 55 -6.31 3.13 1.45
N LEU A 56 -7.39 3.12 0.67
CA LEU A 56 -7.34 2.89 -0.77
C LEU A 56 -6.61 4.03 -1.50
N ASP A 57 -6.88 5.28 -1.13
CA ASP A 57 -6.20 6.47 -1.68
C ASP A 57 -4.71 6.43 -1.39
N VAL A 58 -4.33 6.06 -0.15
CA VAL A 58 -2.93 5.92 0.26
C VAL A 58 -2.22 4.80 -0.49
N ALA A 59 -2.85 3.63 -0.64
CA ALA A 59 -2.27 2.52 -1.41
C ALA A 59 -2.05 2.92 -2.87
N THR A 60 -3.06 3.56 -3.49
CA THR A 60 -3.02 4.06 -4.86
C THR A 60 -1.90 5.10 -5.04
N ALA A 61 -1.77 6.05 -4.11
CA ALA A 61 -0.71 7.06 -4.12
C ALA A 61 0.71 6.46 -4.00
N CYS A 62 0.83 5.24 -3.45
CA CYS A 62 2.08 4.48 -3.40
C CYS A 62 2.30 3.59 -4.64
N GLY A 63 1.35 3.54 -5.58
CA GLY A 63 1.39 2.67 -6.76
C GLY A 63 0.98 1.23 -6.49
N TYR A 64 0.17 0.98 -5.45
CA TYR A 64 -0.34 -0.34 -5.09
C TYR A 64 -1.87 -0.39 -5.24
N GLU A 65 -2.36 -1.57 -5.60
CA GLU A 65 -3.78 -1.92 -5.58
C GLU A 65 -4.05 -2.93 -4.46
N LEU A 66 -5.23 -2.86 -3.83
CA LEU A 66 -5.67 -3.84 -2.84
C LEU A 66 -6.48 -4.95 -3.51
N VAL A 67 -6.00 -6.18 -3.42
CA VAL A 67 -6.71 -7.37 -3.94
C VAL A 67 -7.20 -8.27 -2.82
N LEU A 68 -8.44 -8.74 -2.93
CA LEU A 68 -9.01 -9.74 -2.02
C LEU A 68 -8.84 -11.12 -2.64
N VAL A 69 -8.38 -12.06 -1.82
CA VAL A 69 -7.92 -13.37 -2.25
C VAL A 69 -8.47 -14.45 -1.32
N PRO A 70 -8.95 -15.60 -1.84
CA PRO A 70 -9.44 -16.68 -0.99
C PRO A 70 -8.38 -17.18 -0.01
N ARG A 71 -8.83 -17.62 1.17
CA ARG A 71 -7.94 -18.26 2.15
C ARG A 71 -7.38 -19.56 1.56
N GLY A 72 -6.05 -19.73 1.63
CA GLY A 72 -5.37 -20.91 1.10
C GLY A 72 -5.08 -20.88 -0.41
N ALA A 73 -5.53 -19.84 -1.14
CA ALA A 73 -5.17 -19.68 -2.54
C ALA A 73 -3.66 -19.49 -2.71
N ARG A 74 -3.11 -20.11 -3.76
CA ARG A 74 -1.76 -19.82 -4.25
C ARG A 74 -1.84 -18.56 -5.12
N LEU A 75 -1.11 -17.52 -4.71
CA LEU A 75 -1.06 -16.25 -5.43
C LEU A 75 0.24 -16.15 -6.20
N THR A 76 0.13 -15.95 -7.51
CA THR A 76 1.25 -15.59 -8.37
C THR A 76 1.07 -14.14 -8.78
N VAL A 77 2.06 -13.30 -8.46
CA VAL A 77 2.04 -11.88 -8.80
C VAL A 77 3.16 -11.64 -9.78
N THR A 78 2.79 -11.45 -11.04
CA THR A 78 3.70 -11.08 -12.13
C THR A 78 3.66 -9.58 -12.29
N THR A 79 4.70 -8.89 -11.82
CA THR A 79 4.93 -7.50 -12.22
C THR A 79 5.46 -7.56 -13.64
N GLY A 80 4.63 -7.20 -14.63
CA GLY A 80 5.07 -7.20 -16.02
C GLY A 80 6.24 -6.23 -16.21
N THR A 81 7.43 -6.77 -16.41
CA THR A 81 8.37 -6.18 -17.36
C THR A 81 8.04 -6.89 -18.67
N SER A 82 7.17 -6.28 -19.49
CA SER A 82 7.17 -6.59 -20.91
C SER A 82 8.42 -5.94 -21.49
N ASP A 83 9.59 -6.51 -21.21
CA ASP A 83 10.75 -6.29 -22.06
C ASP A 83 10.41 -6.97 -23.40
N GLY A 84 10.43 -6.18 -24.46
CA GLY A 84 10.09 -6.63 -25.80
C GLY A 84 11.00 -7.78 -26.22
N GLU A 85 10.39 -8.90 -26.59
CA GLU A 85 11.00 -9.85 -27.52
C GLU A 85 10.56 -9.45 -28.93
N SER A 86 11.57 -9.30 -29.77
CA SER A 86 11.57 -8.77 -31.13
C SER A 86 10.91 -9.70 -32.15
#